data_AF-A0A444HH40-F1
#
_entry.id   AF-A0A444HH40-F1
#
_cell.length_a   1.000
_cell.length_b   1.000
_cell.length_c   1.000
_cell.angle_alpha   90.00
_cell.angle_beta   90.00
_cell.angle_gamma   90.00
#
_symmetry.space_group_name_H-M   'P 1'
#
loop_
_entity.id
_entity.type
_entity.pdbx_description
1 polymer ?
#
loop_
_entity_poly.entity_id
_entity_poly.type
_entity_poly.pdbx_seq_one_letter_code
_entity_poly.pdbx_strand_id
1 'polypeptide(L)' 'MSLHVAAPCDDHVDMISQPYQLYVERTDPAKNMARYYAMEIEPTMFGEACLTRRWGRIG' A
#
# COMPACT_ATOMS: atom_id res chain seq x y z
N MET A 1 -40.76 4.38 24.27
CA MET A 1 -40.36 5.56 23.49
C MET A 1 -39.23 6.20 24.29
N SER A 2 -37.96 6.18 23.92
CA SER A 2 -37.40 6.53 22.61
C SER A 2 -36.02 5.89 22.39
N LEU A 3 -35.91 5.30 21.21
CA LEU A 3 -34.75 5.05 20.34
C LEU A 3 -33.35 5.36 20.90
N HIS A 4 -32.61 4.31 21.26
CA HIS A 4 -31.15 4.32 21.17
C HIS A 4 -30.80 4.39 19.68
N VAL A 5 -30.35 5.54 19.21
CA VAL A 5 -29.83 5.69 17.85
C VAL A 5 -28.63 4.75 17.75
N ALA A 6 -28.76 3.64 17.02
CA ALA A 6 -27.60 2.90 16.58
C ALA A 6 -26.84 3.86 15.67
N ALA A 7 -25.72 4.40 16.16
CA ALA A 7 -24.77 5.05 15.28
C ALA A 7 -24.44 4.00 14.21
N PRO A 8 -24.70 4.27 12.91
CA PRO A 8 -24.19 3.40 11.88
C PRO A 8 -22.68 3.35 12.14
N CYS A 9 -22.15 2.15 12.33
CA CYS A 9 -20.74 1.93 12.12
C CYS A 9 -20.54 2.38 10.68
N ASP A 10 -20.04 3.61 10.49
CA ASP A 10 -19.47 4.01 9.21
C ASP A 10 -18.29 3.06 9.06
N ASP A 11 -18.57 1.89 8.46
CA ASP A 11 -17.60 1.08 7.79
C ASP A 11 -16.97 2.06 6.81
N HIS A 12 -15.84 2.65 7.21
CA HIS A 12 -15.13 3.63 6.41
C HIS A 12 -14.84 2.95 5.07
N VAL A 13 -15.73 3.15 4.10
CA VAL A 13 -15.56 2.71 2.70
C VAL A 13 -14.33 3.41 2.09
N ASP A 14 -13.84 4.45 2.77
CA ASP A 14 -12.55 5.09 2.60
C ASP A 14 -11.39 4.37 3.32
N MET A 15 -11.46 3.05 3.50
CA MET A 15 -10.30 2.26 3.90
C MET A 15 -9.29 2.31 2.74
N ILE A 16 -8.45 3.36 2.75
CA ILE A 16 -7.32 3.63 1.86
C ILE A 16 -7.66 3.45 0.38
N SER A 17 -8.29 4.47 -0.23
CA SER A 17 -8.35 4.68 -1.70
C SER A 17 -6.97 4.94 -2.34
N GLN A 18 -5.88 4.57 -1.67
CA GLN A 18 -4.57 4.60 -2.28
C GLN A 18 -4.45 3.33 -3.14
N PRO A 19 -4.01 3.44 -4.41
CA PRO A 19 -3.62 2.25 -5.15
C PRO A 19 -2.62 1.48 -4.28
N TYR A 20 -2.69 0.14 -4.25
CA TYR A 20 -1.80 -0.69 -3.44
C TYR A 20 -0.37 -0.71 -4.00
N GLN A 21 0.19 0.45 -4.29
CA GLN A 21 1.49 0.68 -4.88
C GLN A 21 2.32 1.56 -3.94
N LEU A 22 3.46 1.03 -3.50
CA LEU A 22 4.38 1.69 -2.60
C LEU A 22 5.75 1.79 -3.28
N TYR A 23 6.28 3.01 -3.38
CA TYR A 23 7.62 3.27 -3.89
C TYR A 23 8.44 4.02 -2.84
N VAL A 24 9.61 3.48 -2.51
CA VAL A 24 10.51 4.03 -1.50
C VAL A 24 11.93 4.07 -2.05
N GLU A 25 12.57 5.23 -1.92
CA GLU A 25 13.98 5.40 -2.22
C GLU A 25 14.80 5.48 -0.95
N ARG A 26 16.01 4.95 -1.00
CA ARG A 26 17.00 5.10 0.06
C ARG A 26 18.33 5.52 -0.56
N THR A 27 18.73 6.75 -0.23
CA THR A 27 19.98 7.35 -0.67
C THR A 27 20.83 7.73 0.53
N ASP A 28 22.07 7.23 0.57
CA ASP A 28 23.09 7.56 1.56
C ASP A 28 24.45 7.65 0.83
N PRO A 29 24.90 8.87 0.50
CA PRO A 29 26.16 9.08 -0.23
C PRO A 29 27.39 8.61 0.54
N ALA A 30 27.38 8.73 1.87
CA ALA A 30 28.51 8.30 2.71
C ALA A 30 28.73 6.77 2.65
N LYS A 31 27.70 6.02 2.24
CA LYS A 31 27.74 4.56 2.08
C LYS A 31 27.69 4.08 0.63
N ASN A 32 27.83 4.97 -0.37
CA ASN A 32 27.63 4.64 -1.79
C ASN A 32 26.31 3.87 -2.03
N MET A 33 25.26 4.28 -1.32
CA MET A 33 23.97 3.62 -1.34
C MET A 33 22.96 4.49 -2.07
N ALA A 34 22.43 3.96 -3.17
CA ALA A 34 21.28 4.49 -3.88
C ALA A 34 20.45 3.28 -4.29
N ARG A 35 19.31 3.07 -3.65
CA ARG A 35 18.45 1.90 -3.85
C ARG A 35 16.98 2.30 -3.89
N TYR A 36 16.21 1.58 -4.69
CA TYR A 36 14.77 1.67 -4.70
C TYR A 36 14.14 0.36 -4.22
N TYR A 37 12.95 0.50 -3.63
CA TYR A 37 12.05 -0.58 -3.29
C TYR A 37 10.67 -0.21 -3.80
N ALA A 38 10.10 -1.05 -4.66
CA ALA A 38 8.74 -0.90 -5.15
C ALA A 38 7.94 -2.15 -4.81
N MET A 39 6.73 -1.95 -4.30
CA MET A 39 5.82 -3.01 -3.93
C MET A 39 4.44 -2.69 -4.48
N GLU A 40 3.74 -3.72 -4.95
CA GLU A 40 2.43 -3.57 -5.56
C GLU A 40 1.55 -4.78 -5.24
N ILE A 41 0.31 -4.55 -4.82
CA ILE A 41 -0.67 -5.63 -4.64
C ILE A 41 -1.63 -5.59 -5.83
N GLU A 42 -1.57 -6.63 -6.66
CA GLU A 42 -2.45 -6.81 -7.81
C GLU A 42 -3.25 -8.10 -7.65
N PRO A 43 -4.49 -8.16 -8.17
CA PRO A 43 -5.22 -9.41 -8.23
C PRO A 43 -4.58 -10.34 -9.27
N THR A 44 -4.55 -11.65 -8.97
CA THR A 44 -4.27 -12.67 -9.98
C THR A 44 -5.43 -12.78 -10.95
N MET A 45 -5.24 -13.52 -12.05
CA MET A 45 -6.33 -13.84 -13.00
C MET A 45 -7.52 -14.57 -12.34
N PHE A 46 -7.34 -15.12 -11.15
CA PHE A 46 -8.38 -15.80 -10.37
C PHE A 46 -8.94 -14.95 -9.23
N GLY A 47 -8.55 -13.67 -9.14
CA GLY A 47 -9.04 -12.74 -8.11
C GLY A 47 -8.37 -12.89 -6.76
N GLU A 48 -7.26 -13.62 -6.65
CA GLU A 48 -6.49 -13.74 -5.42
C GLU A 48 -5.52 -12.57 -5.28
N ALA A 49 -5.20 -12.14 -4.05
CA ALA A 49 -4.21 -11.09 -3.83
C ALA A 49 -2.79 -11.59 -4.13
N CYS A 50 -2.07 -10.88 -5.01
CA CYS A 50 -0.67 -11.13 -5.33
C CYS A 50 0.18 -9.91 -4.98
N LEU A 51 1.33 -10.12 -4.31
CA LEU A 51 2.27 -9.05 -3.96
C LEU A 51 3.50 -9.11 -4.88
N THR A 52 3.61 -8.14 -5.78
CA THR A 52 4.78 -7.91 -6.62
C THR A 52 5.80 -7.05 -5.89
N ARG A 53 7.06 -7.47 -5.85
CA ARG A 53 8.17 -6.74 -5.21
C ARG A 53 9.30 -6.54 -6.20
N ARG A 54 9.76 -5.29 -6.33
CA ARG A 54 10.89 -4.88 -7.16
C ARG A 54 11.89 -4.12 -6.31
N TRP A 55 13.17 -4.36 -6.52
CA TRP A 55 14.24 -3.66 -5.81
C TRP A 55 15.49 -3.60 -6.68
N GLY A 56 16.31 -2.58 -6.47
CA GLY A 56 17.54 -2.42 -7.24
C GLY A 56 18.37 -1.25 -6.77
N ARG A 57 19.51 -1.02 -7.46
CA ARG A 57 20.25 0.24 -7.33
C ARG A 57 19.60 1.29 -8.24
N ILE A 58 19.69 2.55 -7.81
CA ILE A 58 19.31 3.70 -8.61
C ILE A 58 20.59 4.22 -9.28
N GLY A 59 20.61 4.25 -10.61
CA GLY A 59 21.76 4.64 -11.43
C GLY A 59 22.20 3.58 -12.42
#